data_AF-A0A942MY96-F1
#
_entry.id   AF-A0A942MY96-F1
#
_cell.length_a   1.000
_cell.length_b   1.000
_cell.length_c   1.000
_cell.angle_alpha   90.00
_cell.angle_beta   90.00
_cell.angle_gamma   90.00
#
_symmetry.space_group_name_H-M   'P 1'
#
loop_
_entity.id
_entity.type
_entity.pdbx_description
1 polymer ?
#
loop_
_entity_poly.entity_id
_entity_poly.type
_entity_poly.pdbx_seq_one_letter_code
_entity_poly.pdbx_strand_id
1 'polypeptide(L)'
;MNNNNSIHTEKFNMLNEDQKFINQILERFGLEIKWLAEKLPMDYELLRYQLREAINYRQDVHSRIIEVLKKEGYISSNKEVCDKLKDDLIDFSSVLSGTVSIISKSVKEKINDRVLDESEKKMLTDQIKSQLRRVTDEFNDLLITIDLK
;
A
#
# COMPACT_ATOMS: atom_id res chain seq x y z
N MET A 1 -14.88 18.46 47.95
CA MET A 1 -13.43 18.23 47.79
C MET A 1 -13.25 17.03 46.87
N ASN A 2 -13.19 17.28 45.57
CA ASN A 2 -12.97 16.26 44.54
C ASN A 2 -12.25 16.97 43.39
N ASN A 3 -11.04 16.51 43.04
CA ASN A 3 -10.46 16.57 41.69
C ASN A 3 -8.96 16.24 41.72
N ASN A 4 -8.59 15.01 42.10
CA ASN A 4 -7.23 14.50 41.88
C ASN A 4 -7.17 13.22 41.03
N ASN A 5 -8.28 12.74 40.47
CA ASN A 5 -8.29 11.52 39.65
C ASN A 5 -8.24 11.75 38.14
N SER A 6 -8.33 12.99 37.65
CA SER A 6 -8.44 13.24 36.20
C SER A 6 -7.11 13.21 35.44
N ILE A 7 -6.00 13.60 36.09
CA ILE A 7 -4.70 13.81 35.43
C ILE A 7 -3.99 12.47 35.15
N HIS A 8 -4.27 11.43 35.94
CA HIS A 8 -3.71 10.10 35.72
C HIS A 8 -4.40 9.31 34.60
N THR A 9 -5.63 9.65 34.21
CA THR A 9 -6.35 8.96 33.14
C THR A 9 -5.98 9.44 31.74
N GLU A 10 -5.57 10.70 31.58
CA GLU A 10 -5.28 11.30 30.26
C GLU A 10 -3.84 11.05 29.78
N LYS A 11 -2.91 10.68 30.66
CA LYS A 11 -1.53 10.36 30.29
C LYS A 11 -1.32 8.96 29.70
N PHE A 12 -2.33 8.08 29.71
CA PHE A 12 -2.19 6.66 29.35
C PHE A 12 -2.65 6.31 27.92
N ASN A 13 -3.22 7.24 27.16
CA ASN A 13 -3.89 6.92 25.88
C ASN A 13 -3.15 7.36 24.61
N MET A 14 -1.82 7.20 24.58
CA MET A 14 -1.08 7.18 23.31
C MET A 14 -0.34 5.85 23.15
N LEU A 15 -1.10 4.75 23.07
CA LEU A 15 -0.59 3.54 22.43
C LEU A 15 -0.31 3.89 20.96
N ASN A 16 0.89 3.57 20.46
CA ASN A 16 1.21 3.68 19.03
C ASN A 16 0.19 2.85 18.23
N GLU A 17 -0.30 3.34 17.09
CA GLU A 17 -1.24 2.61 16.21
C GLU A 17 -0.72 1.21 15.86
N ASP A 18 0.58 1.04 15.67
CA ASP A 18 1.22 -0.27 15.42
C ASP A 18 1.09 -1.23 16.62
N GLN A 19 1.20 -0.69 17.83
CA GLN A 19 1.05 -1.45 19.08
C GLN A 19 -0.41 -1.82 19.29
N LYS A 20 -1.34 -0.92 18.98
CA LYS A 20 -2.79 -1.19 19.00
C LYS A 20 -3.16 -2.30 18.02
N PHE A 21 -2.63 -2.24 16.80
CA PHE A 21 -2.87 -3.25 15.78
C PHE A 21 -2.46 -4.66 16.24
N ILE A 22 -1.25 -4.80 16.80
CA ILE A 22 -0.81 -6.09 17.34
C ILE A 22 -1.74 -6.55 18.47
N ASN A 23 -2.07 -5.67 19.43
CA ASN A 23 -2.95 -6.03 20.54
C ASN A 23 -4.34 -6.47 20.07
N GLN A 24 -4.91 -5.82 19.05
CA GLN A 24 -6.19 -6.22 18.46
C GLN A 24 -6.13 -7.61 17.82
N ILE A 25 -5.01 -7.96 17.16
CA ILE A 25 -4.83 -9.30 16.60
C ILE A 25 -4.73 -10.33 17.72
N LEU A 26 -3.92 -10.06 18.75
CA LEU A 26 -3.79 -10.97 19.89
C LEU A 26 -5.14 -11.21 20.56
N GLU A 27 -5.93 -10.16 20.78
CA GLU A 27 -7.27 -10.26 21.36
C GLU A 27 -8.23 -11.03 20.45
N ARG A 28 -8.27 -10.69 19.15
CA ARG A 28 -9.14 -11.34 18.16
C ARG A 28 -8.95 -12.84 18.08
N PHE A 29 -7.70 -13.30 18.17
CA PHE A 29 -7.36 -14.73 18.06
C PHE A 29 -7.11 -15.41 19.40
N GLY A 30 -7.31 -14.71 20.52
CA GLY A 30 -7.10 -15.27 21.87
C GLY A 30 -5.64 -15.66 22.14
N LEU A 31 -4.68 -14.95 21.55
CA LEU A 31 -3.26 -15.26 21.65
C LEU A 31 -2.65 -14.61 22.89
N GLU A 32 -1.93 -15.41 23.67
CA GLU A 32 -1.21 -14.92 24.85
C GLU A 32 0.12 -14.27 24.47
N ILE A 33 0.52 -13.24 25.22
CA ILE A 33 1.84 -12.60 25.07
C ILE A 33 2.95 -13.63 25.31
N LYS A 34 2.72 -14.61 26.20
CA LYS A 34 3.67 -15.71 26.47
C LYS A 34 3.92 -16.56 25.22
N TRP A 35 2.86 -16.94 24.52
CA TRP A 35 2.97 -17.67 23.25
C TRP A 35 3.79 -16.87 22.22
N LEU A 36 3.52 -15.57 22.10
CA LEU A 36 4.24 -14.71 21.15
C LEU A 36 5.72 -14.56 21.55
N ALA A 37 6.03 -14.46 22.84
CA ALA A 37 7.40 -14.39 23.37
C ALA A 37 8.20 -15.66 23.05
N GLU A 38 7.58 -16.83 23.20
CA GLU A 38 8.18 -18.13 22.87
C GLU A 38 8.46 -18.26 21.36
N LYS A 39 7.57 -17.75 20.51
CA LYS A 39 7.76 -17.74 19.05
C LYS A 39 8.83 -16.75 18.57
N LEU A 40 9.04 -15.66 19.30
CA LEU A 40 10.01 -14.60 18.99
C LEU A 40 11.41 -14.80 19.58
N PRO A 41 11.69 -15.98 20.15
CA PRO A 41 12.61 -16.13 21.29
C PRO A 41 12.97 -14.82 22.02
N MET A 42 11.96 -14.18 22.62
CA MET A 42 12.11 -12.91 23.33
C MET A 42 11.71 -13.08 24.80
N ASP A 43 12.33 -12.32 25.70
CA ASP A 43 11.92 -12.27 27.10
C ASP A 43 10.45 -11.82 27.22
N TYR A 44 9.69 -12.52 28.06
CA TYR A 44 8.26 -12.28 28.22
C TYR A 44 7.96 -10.90 28.79
N GLU A 45 8.69 -10.47 29.82
CA GLU A 45 8.46 -9.15 30.44
C GLU A 45 8.85 -8.02 29.49
N LEU A 46 9.91 -8.20 28.70
CA LEU A 46 10.28 -7.26 27.64
C LEU A 46 9.17 -7.12 26.60
N LEU A 47 8.64 -8.24 26.09
CA LEU A 47 7.56 -8.20 25.09
C LEU A 47 6.27 -7.63 25.67
N ARG A 48 5.93 -8.01 26.92
CA ARG A 48 4.78 -7.48 27.64
C ARG A 48 4.89 -5.97 27.82
N TYR A 49 6.04 -5.47 28.25
CA TYR A 49 6.30 -4.03 28.34
C TYR A 49 6.10 -3.36 26.98
N GLN A 50 6.69 -3.91 25.91
CA GLN A 50 6.53 -3.38 24.55
C GLN A 50 5.07 -3.30 24.10
N LEU A 51 4.23 -4.27 24.45
CA LEU A 51 2.84 -4.32 24.00
C LEU A 51 1.85 -3.57 24.90
N ARG A 52 2.19 -3.33 26.17
CA ARG A 52 1.24 -2.77 27.16
C ARG A 52 1.61 -1.40 27.69
N GLU A 53 2.90 -1.14 27.89
CA GLU A 53 3.37 -0.02 28.72
C GLU A 53 4.38 0.89 27.99
N ALA A 54 4.97 0.42 26.88
CA ALA A 54 5.98 1.18 26.16
C ALA A 54 5.39 2.46 25.57
N ILE A 55 5.97 3.60 25.98
CA ILE A 55 5.67 4.92 25.42
C ILE A 55 6.14 5.00 23.95
N ASN A 56 7.30 4.39 23.67
CA ASN A 56 7.86 4.29 22.31
C ASN A 56 7.96 2.82 21.92
N TYR A 57 6.90 2.32 21.31
CA TYR A 57 6.86 0.97 20.76
C TYR A 57 7.91 0.81 19.65
N ARG A 58 8.82 -0.15 19.80
CA ARG A 58 9.95 -0.27 18.88
C ARG A 58 9.56 -0.96 17.58
N GLN A 59 10.00 -0.39 16.46
CA GLN A 59 9.67 -0.88 15.11
C GLN A 59 10.35 -2.21 14.75
N ASP A 60 11.51 -2.51 15.32
CA ASP A 60 12.18 -3.80 15.17
C ASP A 60 11.36 -4.93 15.83
N VAL A 61 10.79 -4.66 17.01
CA VAL A 61 9.87 -5.57 17.70
C VAL A 61 8.61 -5.78 16.87
N HIS A 62 8.01 -4.70 16.36
CA HIS A 62 6.83 -4.78 15.50
C HIS A 62 7.05 -5.67 14.29
N SER A 63 8.12 -5.43 13.53
CA SER A 63 8.42 -6.17 12.30
C SER A 63 8.54 -7.67 12.56
N ARG A 64 9.25 -8.05 13.64
CA ARG A 64 9.41 -9.46 14.03
C ARG A 64 8.09 -10.11 14.46
N ILE A 65 7.23 -9.38 15.20
CA ILE A 65 5.90 -9.87 15.59
C ILE A 65 5.05 -10.12 14.35
N ILE A 66 5.06 -9.19 13.39
CA ILE A 66 4.32 -9.34 12.13
C ILE A 66 4.77 -10.57 11.35
N GLU A 67 6.07 -10.84 11.29
CA GLU A 67 6.61 -12.03 10.63
C GLU A 67 6.09 -13.33 11.29
N VAL A 68 6.10 -13.40 12.62
CA VAL A 68 5.55 -14.55 13.35
C VAL A 68 4.06 -14.70 13.08
N LEU A 69 3.28 -13.64 13.20
CA LEU A 69 1.84 -13.69 13.00
C LEU A 69 1.46 -14.06 11.55
N LYS A 70 2.28 -13.66 10.56
CA LYS A 70 2.14 -14.10 9.16
C LYS A 70 2.48 -15.57 8.99
N LYS A 71 3.61 -16.02 9.56
CA LYS A 71 4.06 -17.43 9.49
C LYS A 71 3.06 -18.39 10.11
N GLU A 72 2.42 -17.97 11.19
CA GLU A 72 1.42 -18.76 11.92
C GLU A 72 -0.01 -18.56 11.38
N GLY A 73 -0.18 -17.72 10.34
CA GLY A 73 -1.44 -17.56 9.62
C GLY A 73 -2.51 -16.69 10.29
N TYR A 74 -2.18 -15.99 11.38
CA TYR A 74 -3.10 -15.07 12.08
C TYR A 74 -3.27 -13.74 11.36
N ILE A 75 -2.22 -13.31 10.67
CA ILE A 75 -2.29 -12.28 9.66
C ILE A 75 -2.13 -13.02 8.34
N SER A 76 -3.16 -12.97 7.49
CA SER A 76 -2.99 -13.39 6.11
C SER A 76 -1.81 -12.60 5.54
N SER A 77 -0.84 -13.32 4.95
CA SER A 77 0.14 -12.65 4.10
C SER A 77 -0.66 -11.75 3.15
N ASN A 78 -0.13 -10.56 2.87
CA ASN A 78 -0.77 -9.48 2.11
C ASN A 78 -1.25 -9.89 0.70
N LYS A 79 -1.20 -11.18 0.35
CA LYS A 79 -1.57 -11.79 -0.91
C LYS A 79 -2.96 -11.38 -1.37
N GLU A 80 -4.00 -11.45 -0.54
CA GLU A 80 -5.36 -11.09 -1.01
C GLU A 80 -5.49 -9.57 -1.31
N VAL A 81 -4.82 -8.73 -0.51
CA VAL A 81 -4.74 -7.28 -0.76
C VAL A 81 -3.87 -6.97 -1.98
N CYS A 82 -2.75 -7.68 -2.15
CA CYS A 82 -1.86 -7.57 -3.29
C CYS A 82 -2.52 -8.08 -4.57
N ASP A 83 -3.25 -9.19 -4.52
CA ASP A 83 -4.00 -9.77 -5.63
C ASP A 83 -5.10 -8.79 -6.06
N LYS A 84 -5.83 -8.22 -5.10
CA LYS A 84 -6.80 -7.15 -5.40
C LYS A 84 -6.15 -5.90 -6.01
N LEU A 85 -5.00 -5.46 -5.49
CA LEU A 85 -4.26 -4.33 -6.07
C LEU A 85 -3.73 -4.64 -7.48
N LYS A 86 -3.38 -5.90 -7.77
CA LYS A 86 -3.02 -6.36 -9.11
C LYS A 86 -4.23 -6.33 -10.04
N ASP A 87 -5.39 -6.81 -9.59
CA ASP A 87 -6.64 -6.75 -10.35
C ASP A 87 -7.05 -5.29 -10.65
N ASP A 88 -7.03 -4.42 -9.64
CA ASP A 88 -7.31 -2.98 -9.78
C ASP A 88 -6.35 -2.33 -10.81
N LEU A 89 -5.07 -2.72 -10.82
CA LEU A 89 -4.07 -2.23 -11.76
C LEU A 89 -4.34 -2.69 -13.20
N ILE A 90 -4.78 -3.94 -13.39
CA ILE A 90 -5.19 -4.48 -14.70
C ILE A 90 -6.41 -3.69 -15.21
N ASP A 91 -7.38 -3.41 -14.35
CA ASP A 91 -8.55 -2.60 -14.72
C ASP A 91 -8.14 -1.17 -15.10
N PHE A 92 -7.25 -0.54 -14.33
CA PHE A 92 -6.68 0.77 -14.68
C PHE A 92 -5.97 0.77 -16.03
N SER A 93 -5.21 -0.29 -16.34
CA SER A 93 -4.52 -0.43 -17.64
C SER A 93 -5.48 -0.42 -18.82
N SER A 94 -6.65 -1.05 -18.65
CA SER A 94 -7.69 -1.13 -19.67
C SER A 94 -8.34 0.24 -19.88
N VAL A 95 -8.63 0.97 -18.80
CA VAL A 95 -9.19 2.34 -18.86
C VAL A 95 -8.21 3.32 -19.50
N LEU A 96 -6.93 3.26 -19.12
CA LEU A 96 -5.89 4.12 -19.69
C LEU A 96 -5.74 3.87 -21.20
N SER A 97 -5.69 2.60 -21.62
CA SER A 97 -5.62 2.22 -23.03
C SER A 97 -6.81 2.75 -23.83
N GLY A 98 -8.02 2.65 -23.27
CA GLY A 98 -9.23 3.20 -23.89
C GLY A 98 -9.15 4.72 -24.04
N THR A 99 -8.72 5.42 -22.98
CA THR A 99 -8.57 6.88 -22.97
C THR A 99 -7.53 7.37 -23.99
N VAL A 100 -6.37 6.72 -24.04
CA VAL A 100 -5.32 6.98 -25.03
C VAL A 100 -5.85 6.83 -26.45
N SER A 101 -6.63 5.78 -26.71
CA SER A 101 -7.25 5.53 -28.03
C SER A 101 -8.22 6.65 -28.43
N ILE A 102 -9.07 7.10 -27.50
CA ILE A 102 -10.02 8.20 -27.72
C ILE A 102 -9.27 9.51 -28.03
N ILE A 103 -8.26 9.85 -27.23
CA ILE A 103 -7.45 11.06 -27.46
C ILE A 103 -6.75 10.97 -28.82
N SER A 104 -6.13 9.83 -29.15
CA SER A 104 -5.47 9.62 -30.44
C SER A 104 -6.41 9.84 -31.60
N LYS A 105 -7.62 9.27 -31.53
CA LYS A 105 -8.65 9.42 -32.56
C LYS A 105 -9.09 10.88 -32.69
N SER A 106 -9.44 11.54 -31.58
CA SER A 106 -9.91 12.93 -31.59
C SER A 106 -8.87 13.90 -32.16
N VAL A 107 -7.59 13.73 -31.82
CA VAL A 107 -6.53 14.60 -32.34
C VAL A 107 -6.27 14.32 -33.83
N LYS A 108 -6.30 13.06 -34.27
CA LYS A 108 -6.17 12.71 -35.70
C LYS A 108 -7.31 13.27 -36.54
N GLU A 109 -8.55 13.18 -36.05
CA GLU A 109 -9.72 13.79 -36.69
C GLU A 109 -9.51 15.30 -36.85
N LYS A 110 -9.10 15.99 -35.78
CA LYS A 110 -8.77 17.42 -35.83
C LYS A 110 -7.64 17.77 -36.77
N ILE A 111 -6.65 16.90 -36.99
CA ILE A 111 -5.58 17.11 -37.97
C ILE A 111 -6.14 16.98 -39.40
N ASN A 112 -6.97 15.96 -39.63
CA ASN A 112 -7.58 15.72 -40.94
C ASN A 112 -8.56 16.81 -41.35
N ASP A 113 -9.25 17.42 -40.38
CA ASP A 113 -10.19 18.53 -40.62
C ASP A 113 -9.49 19.86 -40.96
N ARG A 114 -8.15 19.91 -40.86
CA ARG A 114 -7.37 21.12 -41.12
C ARG A 114 -6.81 21.07 -42.54
N VAL A 115 -6.75 22.25 -43.17
CA VAL A 115 -6.05 22.45 -44.44
C VAL A 115 -4.55 22.50 -44.16
N LEU A 116 -3.97 21.32 -43.99
CA LEU A 116 -2.54 21.08 -43.79
C LEU A 116 -1.99 20.29 -44.98
N ASP A 117 -0.72 20.49 -45.30
CA ASP A 117 -0.03 19.63 -46.26
C ASP A 117 0.32 18.25 -45.65
N GLU A 118 0.67 17.29 -46.51
CA GLU A 118 0.97 15.93 -46.06
C GLU A 118 2.22 15.83 -45.16
N SER A 119 3.16 16.76 -45.30
CA SER A 119 4.35 16.81 -44.45
C SER A 119 3.99 17.29 -43.04
N GLU A 120 3.17 18.32 -42.91
CA GLU A 120 2.65 18.85 -41.65
C GLU A 120 1.80 17.82 -40.91
N LYS A 121 0.88 17.16 -41.62
CA LYS A 121 0.07 16.07 -41.05
C LYS A 121 0.92 14.92 -40.53
N LYS A 122 1.96 14.54 -41.28
CA LYS A 122 2.89 13.48 -40.88
C LYS A 122 3.66 13.88 -39.63
N MET A 123 4.22 15.09 -39.58
CA MET A 123 4.94 15.61 -38.41
C MET A 123 4.06 15.57 -37.15
N LEU A 124 2.84 16.08 -37.21
CA LEU A 124 1.92 16.10 -36.07
C LEU A 124 1.51 14.69 -35.65
N THR A 125 1.25 13.81 -36.62
CA THR A 125 0.93 12.40 -36.36
C THR A 125 2.08 11.68 -35.65
N ASP A 126 3.32 11.92 -36.06
CA ASP A 126 4.50 11.31 -35.46
C ASP A 126 4.78 11.87 -34.06
N GLN A 127 4.54 13.16 -33.82
CA GLN A 127 4.60 13.76 -32.47
C GLN A 127 3.57 13.12 -31.53
N ILE A 128 2.33 12.92 -31.98
CA ILE A 128 1.30 12.25 -31.16
C ILE A 128 1.71 10.83 -30.84
N LYS A 129 2.19 10.07 -31.83
CA LYS A 129 2.69 8.70 -31.59
C LYS A 129 3.82 8.68 -30.57
N SER A 130 4.74 9.63 -30.62
CA SER A 130 5.84 9.75 -29.65
C SER A 130 5.34 10.01 -28.23
N GLN A 131 4.39 10.94 -28.05
CA GLN A 131 3.80 11.22 -26.74
C GLN A 131 3.00 10.02 -26.19
N LEU A 132 2.24 9.33 -27.04
CA LEU A 132 1.49 8.14 -26.63
C LEU A 132 2.39 6.98 -26.23
N ARG A 133 3.54 6.80 -26.92
CA ARG A 133 4.54 5.80 -26.51
C ARG A 133 5.09 6.10 -25.12
N ARG A 134 5.48 7.34 -24.84
CA ARG A 134 5.98 7.73 -23.50
C ARG A 134 5.02 7.37 -22.37
N VAL A 135 3.73 7.69 -22.52
CA VAL A 135 2.70 7.34 -21.53
C VAL A 135 2.56 5.82 -21.37
N THR A 136 2.67 5.07 -22.47
CA THR A 136 2.59 3.61 -22.46
C THR A 136 3.82 2.98 -21.80
N ASP A 137 5.01 3.50 -22.09
CA ASP A 137 6.28 3.01 -21.55
C ASP A 137 6.37 3.25 -20.04
N GLU A 138 6.03 4.46 -19.57
CA GLU A 138 5.97 4.78 -18.13
C GLU A 138 4.97 3.88 -17.39
N PHE A 139 3.84 3.56 -18.03
CA PHE A 139 2.85 2.66 -17.44
C PHE A 139 3.35 1.21 -17.42
N ASN A 140 4.01 0.73 -18.48
CA ASN A 140 4.59 -0.60 -18.52
C ASN A 140 5.69 -0.79 -17.48
N ASP A 141 6.52 0.23 -17.24
CA ASP A 141 7.55 0.19 -16.19
C ASP A 141 6.95 0.03 -14.78
N LEU A 142 5.79 0.65 -14.54
CA LEU A 142 5.03 0.46 -13.30
C LEU A 142 4.50 -0.97 -13.18
N LEU A 143 3.97 -1.56 -14.26
CA LEU A 143 3.51 -2.96 -14.27
C LEU A 143 4.65 -3.93 -13.97
N ILE A 144 5.81 -3.76 -14.63
CA ILE A 144 6.99 -4.62 -14.44
C ILE A 144 7.49 -4.54 -12.99
N THR A 145 7.47 -3.35 -12.39
CA THR A 145 7.88 -3.16 -10.99
C THR A 145 6.97 -3.92 -10.01
N ILE A 146 5.70 -4.09 -10.35
CA ILE A 146 4.69 -4.78 -9.53
C ILE A 146 4.75 -6.30 -9.73
N ASP A 147 5.15 -6.77 -10.91
CA ASP A 147 5.25 -8.21 -11.20
C ASP A 147 6.57 -8.84 -10.71
N LEU A 148 7.62 -8.03 -10.50
CA LEU A 148 8.94 -8.46 -10.02
C LEU A 148 9.11 -8.43 -8.49
N LYS A 149 8.08 -8.04 -7.72
CA LYS A 149 8.10 -8.00 -6.24
C LYS A 149 6.97 -8.84 -5.63
#